data_AF-A0A742L1Q6-F1
#
_entry.id   AF-A0A742L1Q6-F1
#
_cell.length_a   1.000
_cell.length_b   1.000
_cell.length_c   1.000
_cell.angle_alpha   90.00
_cell.angle_beta   90.00
_cell.angle_gamma   90.00
#
_symmetry.space_group_name_H-M   'P 1'
#
loop_
_entity.id
_entity.type
_entity.pdbx_description
1 polymer ?
#
loop_
_entity_poly.entity_id
_entity_poly.type
_entity_poly.pdbx_seq_one_letter_code
_entity_poly.pdbx_strand_id
1 'polypeptide(L)'
;METYIRTRVDNVLKSQFETILQDCGLSVSAALRMFAENVVRNEGLPFEITRKPSARLRESMRQTEELMAQGRPGFENVGELIAGMNNGE
;
A
#
# COMPACT_ATOMS: atom_id res chain seq x y z
N MET A 1 -2.36 29.11 5.20
CA MET A 1 -1.20 28.48 5.88
C MET A 1 -0.42 27.72 4.84
N GLU A 2 0.88 27.93 4.74
CA GLU A 2 1.74 27.09 3.90
C GLU A 2 2.12 25.82 4.67
N THR A 3 2.10 24.68 4.00
CA THR A 3 2.44 23.37 4.59
C THR A 3 3.51 22.70 3.74
N TYR A 4 4.47 22.07 4.41
CA TYR A 4 5.68 21.53 3.77
C TYR A 4 5.88 20.06 4.16
N ILE A 5 6.31 19.25 3.20
CA ILE A 5 6.74 17.87 3.43
C ILE A 5 8.27 17.84 3.41
N ARG A 6 8.88 17.32 4.48
CA ARG A 6 10.34 17.14 4.59
C ARG A 6 10.64 15.67 4.83
N THR A 7 11.56 15.11 4.05
CA THR A 7 11.98 13.72 4.19
C THR A 7 13.49 13.60 4.05
N ARG A 8 14.07 12.61 4.74
CA ARG A 8 15.48 12.25 4.58
C ARG A 8 15.61 11.33 3.37
N VAL A 9 16.53 11.65 2.48
CA VAL A 9 16.84 10.86 1.30
C VAL A 9 18.35 10.72 1.18
N ASP A 10 18.81 9.60 0.62
CA ASP A 10 20.21 9.42 0.28
C ASP A 10 20.64 10.43 -0.80
N ASN A 11 21.89 10.91 -0.73
CA ASN A 11 22.39 11.93 -1.66
C ASN A 11 22.44 11.43 -3.11
N VAL A 12 22.84 10.17 -3.32
CA VAL A 12 22.92 9.58 -4.67
C VAL A 12 21.51 9.47 -5.26
N LEU A 13 20.56 8.99 -4.45
CA LEU A 13 19.15 8.91 -4.85
C LEU A 13 18.58 10.30 -5.20
N LYS A 14 18.85 11.32 -4.38
CA LYS A 14 18.40 12.70 -4.65
C LYS A 14 18.94 13.22 -5.97
N SER A 15 20.24 13.06 -6.21
CA SER A 15 20.88 13.56 -7.45
C SER A 15 20.30 12.87 -8.68
N GLN A 16 20.15 11.54 -8.67
CA GLN A 16 19.55 10.80 -9.78
C GLN A 16 18.11 11.22 -10.03
N PHE A 17 17.32 11.38 -8.96
CA PHE A 17 15.94 11.82 -9.04
C PHE A 17 15.81 13.23 -9.65
N GLU A 18 16.66 14.17 -9.23
CA GLU A 18 16.68 15.54 -9.77
C GLU A 18 17.03 15.56 -11.26
N THR A 19 18.04 14.80 -11.69
CA THR A 19 18.44 14.70 -13.11
C THR A 19 17.30 14.17 -13.98
N ILE A 20 16.68 13.05 -13.58
CA ILE A 20 15.58 12.44 -14.35
C ILE A 20 14.40 13.41 -14.49
N LEU A 21 14.02 14.09 -13.40
CA LEU A 21 12.93 15.04 -13.45
C LEU A 21 13.25 16.26 -14.31
N GLN A 22 14.48 16.77 -14.25
CA GLN A 22 14.93 17.88 -15.09
C GLN A 22 14.89 17.53 -16.58
N ASP A 23 15.29 16.32 -16.95
CA ASP A 23 15.18 15.83 -18.33
C ASP A 23 13.73 15.77 -18.81
N CYS A 24 12.77 15.59 -17.88
CA CYS A 24 11.34 15.68 -18.13
C CYS A 24 10.76 17.11 -18.01
N GLY A 25 11.56 18.13 -17.74
CA GLY A 25 11.10 19.51 -17.53
C GLY A 25 10.35 19.74 -16.21
N LEU A 26 10.53 18.86 -15.23
CA LEU A 26 9.84 18.89 -13.95
C LEU A 26 10.78 19.30 -12.80
N SER A 27 10.23 20.03 -11.83
CA SER A 27 10.87 20.21 -10.53
C SER A 27 10.50 19.07 -9.58
N VAL A 28 11.35 18.81 -8.57
CA VAL A 28 11.05 17.87 -7.48
C VAL A 28 9.71 18.21 -6.81
N SER A 29 9.45 19.50 -6.57
CA SER A 29 8.19 19.95 -5.97
C SER A 29 6.98 19.67 -6.86
N ALA A 30 7.10 19.80 -8.17
CA ALA A 30 6.02 19.45 -9.09
C ALA A 30 5.74 17.93 -9.08
N ALA A 31 6.80 17.12 -9.18
CA ALA A 31 6.68 15.66 -9.15
C ALA A 31 6.07 15.15 -7.84
N LEU A 32 6.49 15.68 -6.69
CA LEU A 32 5.95 15.29 -5.38
C LEU A 32 4.48 15.72 -5.21
N ARG A 33 4.07 16.87 -5.76
CA ARG A 33 2.65 17.27 -5.77
C ARG A 33 1.81 16.32 -6.61
N MET A 34 2.28 16.00 -7.83
CA MET A 34 1.60 15.03 -8.70
C MET A 34 1.47 13.65 -8.05
N PHE A 35 2.52 13.20 -7.35
CA PHE A 35 2.48 11.97 -6.57
C PHE A 35 1.40 12.02 -5.49
N ALA A 36 1.37 13.07 -4.67
CA ALA A 36 0.40 13.21 -3.58
C ALA A 36 -1.04 13.30 -4.11
N GLU A 37 -1.28 14.06 -5.18
CA GLU A 37 -2.59 14.15 -5.83
C GLU A 37 -3.06 12.80 -6.37
N ASN A 38 -2.14 12.01 -6.94
CA ASN A 38 -2.47 10.68 -7.44
C ASN A 38 -2.84 9.73 -6.30
N VAL A 39 -2.11 9.79 -5.17
CA VAL A 39 -2.42 9.00 -3.97
C VAL A 39 -3.81 9.32 -3.43
N VAL A 40 -4.13 10.61 -3.31
CA VAL A 40 -5.43 11.06 -2.80
C VAL A 40 -6.55 10.68 -3.78
N ARG A 41 -6.34 10.86 -5.08
CA ARG A 41 -7.37 10.60 -6.09
C ARG A 41 -7.75 9.12 -6.20
N ASN A 42 -6.78 8.21 -6.02
CA ASN A 42 -7.00 6.77 -6.22
C ASN A 42 -7.03 5.98 -4.91
N GLU A 43 -6.95 6.66 -3.75
CA GLU A 43 -6.88 6.04 -2.42
C GLU A 43 -5.82 4.91 -2.34
N GLY A 44 -4.68 5.09 -3.02
CA GLY A 44 -3.69 4.04 -3.20
C GLY A 44 -2.35 4.56 -3.74
N LEU A 45 -1.33 3.70 -3.80
CA LEU A 45 -0.03 4.10 -4.34
C LEU A 45 -0.07 4.16 -5.87
N PRO A 46 0.60 5.15 -6.51
CA PRO A 46 0.61 5.33 -7.97
C PRO A 46 1.61 4.39 -8.67
N PHE A 47 1.93 3.26 -8.05
CA PHE A 47 2.81 2.23 -8.59
C PHE A 47 2.47 0.89 -7.95
N GLU A 48 2.76 -0.20 -8.65
CA GLU A 48 2.58 -1.55 -8.14
C GLU A 48 3.63 -1.89 -7.08
N ILE A 49 3.21 -2.57 -6.02
CA ILE A 49 4.12 -3.12 -5.02
C ILE A 49 4.55 -4.52 -5.48
N THR A 50 5.71 -4.61 -6.11
CA THR A 50 6.25 -5.87 -6.66
C THR A 50 6.97 -6.73 -5.63
N ARG A 51 7.14 -6.24 -4.40
CA ARG A 51 7.81 -6.97 -3.33
C ARG A 51 6.97 -8.19 -2.92
N LYS A 52 7.62 -9.36 -2.80
CA LYS A 52 6.96 -10.57 -2.28
C LYS A 52 6.34 -10.28 -0.90
N PRO A 53 5.12 -10.76 -0.64
CA PRO A 53 4.50 -10.67 0.68
C PRO A 53 5.41 -11.20 1.78
N SER A 54 5.33 -10.58 2.95
CA SER A 54 6.04 -11.06 4.15
C SER A 54 5.68 -12.52 4.42
N ALA A 55 6.57 -13.26 5.10
CA ALA A 55 6.30 -14.67 5.43
C ALA A 55 4.97 -14.83 6.18
N ARG A 56 4.70 -13.91 7.12
CA ARG A 56 3.43 -13.85 7.84
C ARG A 56 2.24 -13.67 6.91
N LEU A 57 2.29 -12.71 5.98
CA LEU A 57 1.19 -12.45 5.05
C LEU A 57 0.96 -13.64 4.10
N ARG A 58 2.03 -14.26 3.60
CA ARG A 58 1.94 -15.47 2.77
C ARG A 58 1.29 -16.63 3.52
N GLU A 59 1.65 -16.82 4.78
CA GLU A 59 1.07 -17.87 5.61
C GLU A 59 -0.42 -17.65 5.86
N SER A 60 -0.83 -16.41 6.17
CA SER A 60 -2.25 -16.07 6.29
C SER A 60 -3.03 -16.32 5.00
N MET A 61 -2.46 -15.97 3.84
CA MET A 61 -3.08 -16.26 2.53
C MET A 61 -3.27 -17.77 2.33
N ARG A 62 -2.24 -18.59 2.61
CA ARG A 62 -2.31 -20.06 2.53
C ARG A 62 -3.40 -20.63 3.45
N GLN A 63 -3.47 -20.15 4.69
CA GLN A 63 -4.50 -20.58 5.65
C GLN A 63 -5.91 -20.24 5.15
N THR A 64 -6.11 -19.05 4.56
CA THR A 64 -7.39 -18.69 3.96
C THR A 64 -7.76 -19.60 2.79
N GLU A 65 -6.82 -19.90 1.90
CA GLU A 65 -7.03 -20.82 0.77
C GLU A 65 -7.42 -22.23 1.25
N GLU A 66 -6.78 -22.73 2.31
CA GLU A 66 -7.10 -24.03 2.92
C GLU A 66 -8.49 -24.06 3.54
N LEU A 67 -8.88 -23.01 4.25
CA LEU A 67 -10.23 -22.87 4.81
C LEU A 67 -11.32 -22.84 3.72
N MET A 68 -11.05 -22.15 2.61
CA MET A 68 -11.95 -22.12 1.46
C MET A 68 -12.05 -23.50 0.78
N ALA A 69 -10.93 -24.21 0.63
CA ALA A 69 -10.90 -25.55 0.04
C ALA A 69 -11.64 -26.60 0.90
N GLN A 70 -11.65 -26.42 2.23
CA GLN A 70 -12.40 -27.25 3.17
C GLN A 70 -13.91 -26.99 3.16
N GLY A 71 -14.39 -26.01 2.40
CA GLY A 71 -15.81 -25.74 2.23
C GLY A 71 -16.51 -25.23 3.50
N ARG A 72 -15.77 -24.57 4.41
CA ARG A 72 -16.39 -23.97 5.60
C ARG A 72 -17.45 -22.95 5.14
N PRO A 73 -18.71 -23.08 5.60
CA PRO A 73 -19.74 -22.11 5.26
C PRO A 73 -19.30 -20.74 5.77
N GLY A 74 -19.53 -19.71 4.95
CA GLY A 74 -19.38 -18.33 5.40
C GLY A 74 -20.39 -18.01 6.49
N PHE A 75 -20.24 -16.84 7.12
CA PHE A 75 -21.20 -16.35 8.11
C PHE A 75 -22.50 -15.94 7.43
N GLU A 76 -23.65 -16.30 8.01
CA GLU A 76 -24.97 -15.96 7.48
C GLU A 76 -25.32 -14.48 7.68
N ASN A 77 -24.73 -13.83 8.69
CA ASN A 77 -24.97 -12.42 9.00
C ASN A 77 -23.79 -11.77 9.76
N VAL A 78 -23.82 -10.44 9.85
CA VAL A 78 -22.78 -9.63 10.53
C VAL A 78 -22.67 -9.96 12.01
N GLY A 79 -23.77 -10.34 12.67
CA GLY A 79 -23.76 -10.72 14.09
C GLY A 79 -22.94 -11.99 14.35
N GLU A 80 -23.12 -12.99 13.49
CA GLU A 80 -22.35 -14.24 13.53
C GLU A 80 -20.86 -14.00 13.23
N LEU A 81 -20.55 -13.18 12.23
CA LEU A 81 -19.17 -12.78 11.90
C LEU A 81 -18.47 -12.12 13.11
N ILE A 82 -19.12 -11.15 13.75
CA ILE A 82 -18.55 -10.44 14.91
C ILE A 82 -18.37 -11.39 16.10
N ALA A 83 -19.32 -12.32 16.31
CA ALA A 83 -19.21 -13.32 17.36
C ALA A 83 -18.01 -14.26 17.11
N GLY A 84 -17.81 -14.73 15.87
CA GLY A 84 -16.65 -15.55 15.49
C GLY A 84 -15.32 -14.83 15.73
N MET A 85 -15.21 -13.56 15.31
CA MET A 85 -13.99 -12.76 15.50
C MET A 85 -13.63 -12.52 16.98
N ASN A 86 -14.63 -12.33 17.84
CA ASN A 86 -14.41 -12.10 19.27
C ASN A 86 -14.05 -13.38 20.03
N ASN A 87 -14.44 -14.54 19.51
CA ASN A 87 -14.23 -15.84 20.15
C ASN A 87 -12.95 -16.56 19.69
N GLY A 88 -12.21 -16.00 18.72
CA GLY A 88 -10.85 -16.44 18.39
C GLY A 88 -10.73 -17.81 17.71
N GLU A 89 -11.74 -18.24 16.95
CA GLU A 89 -11.61 -19.35 15.98
C GLU A 89 -11.12 -18.88 14.60
#